data_AF-A0A507WEW7-F1
#
_entry.id   AF-A0A507WEW7-F1
#
_cell.length_a   1.000
_cell.length_b   1.000
_cell.length_c   1.000
_cell.angle_alpha   90.00
_cell.angle_beta   90.00
_cell.angle_gamma   90.00
#
_symmetry.space_group_name_H-M   'P 1'
#
loop_
_entity.id
_entity.type
_entity.pdbx_description
1 polymer ?
#
loop_
_entity_poly.entity_id
_entity_poly.type
_entity_poly.pdbx_seq_one_letter_code
_entity_poly.pdbx_strand_id
1 'polypeptide(L)'
;MKKPIIGFSIAVVVLASLAFMARTWLVDDNTKPFTLGKPPVSTATGIGPSLNSEQAPSNVATPPEPVISGTDSPLLPLEPSTVDAATSMANAMKNGDPRAPVIIHDTVQEAATPEEIASPKLYAQYEARQNMRLYKGYVKAAEVEIPRLQADIAKAKAMGLKPEQIAEGEEKLRRIQQMRDQLASEHPEVLKQ
;
A
#
# COMPACT_ATOMS: atom_id res chain seq x y z
N MET A 1 -55.60 -10.37 -56.08
CA MET A 1 -55.98 -8.99 -55.72
C MET A 1 -55.60 -8.74 -54.25
N LYS A 2 -55.03 -7.56 -53.96
CA LYS A 2 -54.74 -6.94 -52.63
C LYS A 2 -53.61 -7.52 -51.75
N LYS A 3 -52.44 -6.85 -51.78
CA LYS A 3 -51.55 -6.61 -50.61
C LYS A 3 -52.16 -5.42 -49.81
N PRO A 4 -51.93 -5.23 -48.48
CA PRO A 4 -50.66 -4.67 -47.94
C PRO A 4 -50.31 -5.06 -46.46
N ILE A 5 -49.03 -5.15 -46.04
CA ILE A 5 -48.11 -4.16 -45.40
C ILE A 5 -48.16 -4.11 -43.84
N ILE A 6 -47.02 -4.50 -43.25
CA ILE A 6 -46.22 -3.89 -42.14
C ILE A 6 -46.95 -3.30 -40.91
N GLY A 7 -46.56 -3.80 -39.73
CA GLY A 7 -46.69 -3.11 -38.45
C GLY A 7 -45.65 -3.60 -37.43
N PHE A 8 -44.72 -2.72 -37.09
CA PHE A 8 -43.73 -2.78 -36.00
C PHE A 8 -44.39 -2.90 -34.61
N SER A 9 -43.64 -3.42 -33.61
CA SER A 9 -43.63 -3.10 -32.15
C SER A 9 -43.44 -4.38 -31.31
N ILE A 10 -42.22 -4.73 -30.88
CA ILE A 10 -41.60 -4.44 -29.55
C ILE A 10 -42.37 -5.04 -28.36
N ALA A 11 -41.71 -5.96 -27.65
CA ALA A 11 -41.66 -6.16 -26.17
C ALA A 11 -41.37 -7.67 -25.91
N VAL A 12 -40.16 -8.09 -25.54
CA VAL A 12 -39.50 -7.99 -24.22
C VAL A 12 -40.15 -8.91 -23.18
N VAL A 13 -39.29 -9.67 -22.47
CA VAL A 13 -39.55 -10.66 -21.39
C VAL A 13 -40.11 -11.99 -21.93
N VAL A 14 -39.40 -13.11 -21.92
CA VAL A 14 -38.99 -13.91 -20.76
C VAL A 14 -37.89 -14.87 -21.23
N LEU A 15 -36.70 -14.81 -20.63
CA LEU A 15 -35.79 -15.96 -20.57
C LEU A 15 -34.93 -15.83 -19.29
N ALA A 16 -35.64 -15.88 -18.17
CA ALA A 16 -35.07 -16.19 -16.87
C ALA A 16 -34.82 -17.69 -16.80
N SER A 17 -33.66 -18.14 -17.29
CA SER A 17 -33.13 -19.47 -17.01
C SER A 17 -31.67 -19.55 -17.43
N LEU A 18 -30.76 -19.09 -16.57
CA LEU A 18 -29.45 -19.71 -16.36
C LEU A 18 -28.81 -19.13 -15.09
N ALA A 19 -29.41 -19.45 -13.96
CA ALA A 19 -28.66 -19.45 -12.71
C ALA A 19 -27.76 -20.69 -12.70
N PHE A 20 -26.53 -20.49 -12.24
CA PHE A 20 -25.83 -21.49 -11.43
C PHE A 20 -25.04 -22.61 -12.13
N MET A 21 -24.10 -22.29 -13.03
CA MET A 21 -22.95 -23.17 -13.33
C MET A 21 -21.74 -22.35 -13.80
N ALA A 22 -21.02 -21.69 -12.88
CA ALA A 22 -19.67 -21.17 -13.14
C ALA A 22 -18.88 -20.91 -11.83
N ARG A 23 -19.07 -21.75 -10.80
CA ARG A 23 -18.43 -21.58 -9.50
C ARG A 23 -17.66 -22.83 -9.05
N THR A 24 -16.81 -23.39 -9.90
CA THR A 24 -15.92 -24.50 -9.54
C THR A 24 -14.64 -24.56 -10.39
N TRP A 25 -13.92 -23.46 -10.58
CA TRP A 25 -12.55 -23.53 -11.14
C TRP A 25 -11.71 -22.37 -10.58
N LEU A 26 -11.16 -22.58 -9.37
CA LEU A 26 -9.83 -22.18 -8.91
C LEU A 26 -9.70 -22.63 -7.44
N VAL A 27 -9.57 -23.94 -7.23
CA VAL A 27 -8.98 -24.51 -6.02
C VAL A 27 -7.71 -25.20 -6.51
N ASP A 28 -6.58 -24.53 -6.32
CA ASP A 28 -5.27 -25.16 -6.48
C ASP A 28 -5.06 -26.10 -5.29
N ASP A 29 -5.32 -27.39 -5.52
CA ASP A 29 -4.89 -28.47 -4.64
C ASP A 29 -3.38 -28.67 -4.78
N ASN A 30 -2.61 -27.88 -4.04
CA ASN A 30 -1.21 -28.17 -3.75
C ASN A 30 -0.97 -28.10 -2.24
N THR A 31 -1.79 -28.85 -1.49
CA THR A 31 -1.55 -29.18 -0.09
C THR A 31 -0.44 -30.22 0.01
N LYS A 32 0.82 -29.76 -0.05
CA LYS A 32 1.92 -30.55 0.48
C LYS A 32 1.76 -30.60 2.00
N PRO A 33 1.66 -31.79 2.64
CA PRO A 33 1.63 -31.86 4.09
C PRO A 33 2.92 -31.28 4.65
N PHE A 34 2.80 -30.30 5.53
CA PHE A 34 3.92 -29.77 6.31
C PHE A 34 4.45 -30.91 7.19
N THR A 35 5.49 -31.59 6.71
CA THR A 35 6.24 -32.57 7.49
C THR A 35 7.08 -31.80 8.50
N LEU A 36 6.85 -32.04 9.78
CA LEU A 36 7.68 -31.53 10.88
C LEU A 36 9.07 -32.18 10.78
N GLY A 37 9.94 -31.58 9.97
CA GLY A 37 11.32 -31.97 9.83
C GLY A 37 12.06 -31.79 11.16
N LYS A 38 12.76 -32.84 11.57
CA LYS A 38 13.70 -32.89 12.69
C LYS A 38 14.61 -31.65 12.67
N PRO A 39 14.88 -30.97 13.81
CA PRO A 39 15.69 -29.77 13.81
C PRO A 39 17.09 -30.10 13.27
N PRO A 40 17.65 -29.29 12.35
CA PRO A 40 19.03 -29.48 11.93
C PRO A 40 19.94 -29.28 13.14
N VAL A 41 20.81 -30.25 13.37
CA VAL A 41 22.00 -30.10 14.22
C VAL A 41 22.83 -29.00 13.56
N SER A 42 22.79 -27.80 14.13
CA SER A 42 23.69 -26.71 13.76
C SER A 42 25.10 -27.11 14.17
N THR A 43 25.92 -27.53 13.19
CA THR A 43 27.36 -27.47 13.33
C THR A 43 27.77 -26.00 13.49
N ALA A 44 28.31 -25.70 14.65
CA ALA A 44 28.80 -24.39 15.03
C ALA A 44 29.92 -23.92 14.08
N THR A 45 29.62 -22.88 13.31
CA THR A 45 30.58 -21.81 13.02
C THR A 45 29.79 -20.52 13.19
N GLY A 46 29.75 -20.07 14.45
CA GLY A 46 28.93 -18.96 14.88
C GLY A 46 29.51 -17.63 14.40
N ILE A 47 28.73 -16.92 13.58
CA ILE A 47 28.78 -15.46 13.50
C ILE A 47 27.43 -14.99 14.05
N GLY A 48 27.31 -15.04 15.36
CA GLY A 48 26.18 -14.56 16.13
C GLY A 48 26.67 -14.38 17.56
N PRO A 49 26.30 -13.30 18.25
CA PRO A 49 26.72 -13.09 19.63
C PRO A 49 26.20 -14.25 20.46
N SER A 50 27.12 -14.98 21.10
CA SER A 50 26.74 -15.99 22.07
C SER A 50 26.01 -15.28 23.21
N LEU A 51 24.80 -15.73 23.53
CA LEU A 51 24.09 -15.31 24.73
C LEU A 51 24.73 -16.03 25.92
N ASN A 52 25.96 -15.62 26.27
CA ASN A 52 26.56 -15.98 27.55
C ASN A 52 25.85 -15.17 28.64
N SER A 53 24.85 -15.78 29.26
CA SER A 53 24.03 -15.17 30.32
C SER A 53 24.73 -15.08 31.69
N GLU A 54 26.06 -15.25 31.75
CA GLU A 54 26.85 -15.14 32.98
C GLU A 54 27.66 -13.84 33.09
N GLN A 55 27.55 -12.94 32.12
CA GLN A 55 28.13 -11.62 32.27
C GLN A 55 27.15 -10.73 33.03
N ALA A 56 27.35 -10.65 34.36
CA ALA A 56 26.75 -9.62 35.19
C ALA A 56 26.88 -8.26 34.48
N PRO A 57 25.89 -7.34 34.58
CA PRO A 57 26.05 -6.01 34.03
C PRO A 57 27.28 -5.40 34.68
N SER A 58 28.37 -5.26 33.91
CA SER A 58 29.51 -4.48 34.35
C SER A 58 28.95 -3.11 34.69
N ASN A 59 29.00 -2.73 35.96
CA ASN A 59 28.77 -1.35 36.34
C ASN A 59 29.95 -0.56 35.77
N VAL A 60 29.81 -0.15 34.51
CA VAL A 60 30.76 0.71 33.82
C VAL A 60 30.50 2.12 34.34
N ALA A 61 30.87 2.37 35.60
CA ALA A 61 30.85 3.70 36.21
C ALA A 61 31.81 4.67 35.49
N THR A 62 32.70 4.13 34.65
CA THR A 62 33.68 4.86 33.85
C THR A 62 33.66 4.31 32.43
N PRO A 63 33.32 5.12 31.42
CA PRO A 63 33.39 4.73 30.01
C PRO A 63 34.77 4.15 29.66
N PRO A 64 34.87 3.07 28.85
CA PRO A 64 36.17 2.59 28.38
C PRO A 64 36.88 3.70 27.61
N GLU A 65 38.19 3.85 27.85
CA GLU A 65 38.99 4.83 27.12
C GLU A 65 38.94 4.52 25.61
N PRO A 66 38.75 5.55 24.75
CA PRO A 66 38.70 5.34 23.31
C PRO A 66 40.06 4.84 22.83
N VAL A 67 40.08 3.63 22.25
CA VAL A 67 41.27 3.11 21.57
C VAL A 67 41.39 3.80 20.22
N ILE A 68 42.16 4.90 20.15
CA ILE A 68 42.42 5.62 18.91
C ILE A 68 43.44 4.84 18.08
N SER A 69 42.96 4.00 17.16
CA SER A 69 43.79 3.44 16.10
C SER A 69 43.97 4.52 15.04
N GLY A 70 45.20 5.03 14.89
CA GLY A 70 45.55 6.26 14.14
C GLY A 70 45.27 6.30 12.63
N THR A 71 44.24 5.62 12.14
CA THR A 71 43.67 5.73 10.80
C THR A 71 42.36 6.51 10.76
N ASP A 72 41.82 6.91 11.92
CA ASP A 72 40.56 7.64 12.00
C ASP A 72 40.76 9.13 11.64
N SER A 73 39.88 9.63 10.76
CA SER A 73 39.82 11.07 10.46
C SER A 73 39.63 11.86 11.74
N PRO A 74 40.26 13.04 11.90
CA PRO A 74 40.12 13.83 13.12
C PRO A 74 38.64 14.11 13.36
N LEU A 75 38.15 13.71 14.55
CA LEU A 75 36.80 14.06 14.98
C LEU A 75 36.70 15.58 15.00
N LEU A 76 35.72 16.12 14.28
CA LEU A 76 35.40 17.54 14.38
C LEU A 76 35.03 17.84 15.84
N PRO A 77 35.51 18.97 16.41
CA PRO A 77 35.10 19.38 17.75
C PRO A 77 33.57 19.42 17.83
N LEU A 78 32.99 18.61 18.71
CA LEU A 78 31.57 18.71 19.00
C LEU A 78 31.36 19.91 19.93
N GLU A 79 30.37 20.74 19.61
CA GLU A 79 29.89 21.78 20.52
C GLU A 79 29.46 21.12 21.84
N PRO A 80 29.92 21.62 23.01
CA PRO A 80 29.57 21.04 24.29
C PRO A 80 28.06 21.19 24.55
N SER A 81 27.37 20.07 24.69
CA SER A 81 25.97 20.05 25.16
C SER A 81 25.93 20.30 26.66
N THR A 82 25.09 21.23 27.09
CA THR A 82 24.82 21.49 28.52
C THR A 82 23.78 20.55 29.13
N VAL A 83 23.15 19.71 28.30
CA VAL A 83 22.09 18.78 28.71
C VAL A 83 22.60 17.35 28.66
N ASP A 84 22.36 16.61 29.74
CA ASP A 84 22.62 15.17 29.82
C ASP A 84 21.85 14.41 28.72
N ALA A 85 22.53 13.45 28.08
CA ALA A 85 22.00 12.71 26.93
C ALA A 85 20.77 11.87 27.31
N ALA A 86 20.79 11.21 28.48
CA ALA A 86 19.65 10.41 28.94
C ALA A 86 18.43 11.29 29.20
N THR A 87 18.64 12.45 29.82
CA THR A 87 17.59 13.46 30.05
C THR A 87 17.03 14.00 28.73
N SER A 88 17.91 14.28 27.76
CA SER A 88 17.51 14.74 26.43
C SER A 88 16.64 13.72 25.70
N MET A 89 17.06 12.45 25.67
CA MET A 89 16.28 11.37 25.04
C MET A 89 14.94 11.14 25.73
N ALA A 90 14.91 11.12 27.06
CA ALA A 90 13.68 10.94 27.82
C ALA A 90 12.67 12.08 27.57
N ASN A 91 13.15 13.31 27.38
CA ASN A 91 12.32 14.46 27.04
C ASN A 91 11.77 14.33 25.61
N ALA A 92 12.63 14.00 24.65
CA ALA A 92 12.25 13.80 23.25
C ALA A 92 11.19 12.69 23.09
N MET A 93 11.25 11.61 23.87
CA MET A 93 10.22 10.56 23.85
C MET A 93 8.85 11.04 24.31
N LYS A 94 8.79 11.98 25.27
CA LYS A 94 7.54 12.48 25.84
C LYS A 94 6.93 13.61 25.00
N ASN A 95 7.77 14.51 24.52
CA ASN A 95 7.32 15.78 23.92
C ASN A 95 7.64 15.89 22.41
N GLY A 96 8.36 14.92 21.85
CA GLY A 96 8.98 15.02 20.53
C GLY A 96 10.33 15.75 20.57
N ASP A 97 11.22 15.43 19.63
CA ASP A 97 12.44 16.20 19.42
C ASP A 97 12.09 17.46 18.60
N PRO A 98 12.37 18.69 19.08
CA PRO A 98 12.12 19.91 18.32
C PRO A 98 12.90 20.01 17.00
N ARG A 99 13.98 19.22 16.85
CA ARG A 99 14.75 19.12 15.61
C ARG A 99 14.11 18.16 14.59
N ALA A 100 13.14 17.35 15.02
CA ALA A 100 12.42 16.47 14.11
C ALA A 100 11.46 17.29 13.24
N PRO A 101 11.33 16.97 11.94
CA PRO A 101 10.31 17.58 11.11
C PRO A 101 8.91 17.25 11.67
N VAL A 102 7.99 18.22 11.58
CA VAL A 102 6.61 18.04 12.06
C VAL A 102 5.93 16.92 11.27
N ILE A 103 5.37 15.93 11.98
CA ILE A 103 4.58 14.86 11.36
C ILE A 103 3.20 15.43 11.03
N ILE A 104 3.01 15.77 9.75
CA ILE A 104 1.68 16.12 9.22
C ILE A 104 0.91 14.81 9.05
N HIS A 105 -0.19 14.67 9.80
CA HIS A 105 -1.13 13.58 9.60
C HIS A 105 -2.20 14.07 8.63
N ASP A 106 -2.42 13.33 7.54
CA ASP A 106 -3.55 13.62 6.65
C ASP A 106 -4.89 13.41 7.36
N THR A 107 -5.94 14.02 6.80
CA THR A 107 -7.27 14.13 7.39
C THR A 107 -7.82 12.82 7.93
N VAL A 108 -8.45 12.91 9.11
CA VAL A 108 -9.12 11.82 9.84
C VAL A 108 -10.00 11.01 8.89
N GLN A 109 -9.59 9.78 8.61
CA GLN A 109 -10.45 8.80 7.95
C GLN A 109 -11.66 8.57 8.85
N GLU A 110 -12.85 8.52 8.25
CA GLU A 110 -14.07 8.21 8.99
C GLU A 110 -13.98 6.78 9.51
N ALA A 111 -13.70 6.62 10.81
CA ALA A 111 -13.69 5.34 11.48
C ALA A 111 -15.12 4.82 11.64
N ALA A 112 -15.27 3.50 11.69
CA ALA A 112 -16.56 2.88 12.01
C ALA A 112 -17.00 3.30 13.42
N THR A 113 -18.27 3.62 13.57
CA THR A 113 -18.86 3.92 14.88
C THR A 113 -18.94 2.65 15.75
N PRO A 114 -18.97 2.77 17.09
CA PRO A 114 -19.10 1.61 17.97
C PRO A 114 -20.34 0.75 17.67
N GLU A 115 -21.44 1.40 17.24
CA GLU A 115 -22.68 0.73 16.84
C GLU A 115 -22.50 -0.07 15.54
N GLU A 116 -21.77 0.48 14.56
CA GLU A 116 -21.43 -0.22 13.33
C GLU A 116 -20.52 -1.42 13.59
N ILE A 117 -19.54 -1.28 14.49
CA ILE A 117 -18.63 -2.38 14.88
C ILE A 117 -19.40 -3.52 15.56
N ALA A 118 -20.43 -3.20 16.34
CA ALA A 118 -21.23 -4.20 17.06
C ALA A 118 -22.20 -4.98 16.16
N SER A 119 -22.52 -4.48 14.95
CA SER A 119 -23.54 -5.06 14.07
C SER A 119 -22.98 -5.39 12.69
N PRO A 120 -22.95 -6.68 12.28
CA PRO A 120 -22.41 -7.08 10.97
C PRO A 120 -23.09 -6.37 9.78
N LYS A 121 -24.40 -6.12 9.87
CA LYS A 121 -25.16 -5.45 8.80
C LYS A 121 -24.77 -3.98 8.67
N LEU A 122 -24.57 -3.30 9.79
CA LEU A 122 -24.17 -1.89 9.79
C LEU A 122 -22.71 -1.74 9.36
N TYR A 123 -21.85 -2.66 9.78
CA TYR A 123 -20.46 -2.72 9.33
C TYR A 123 -20.35 -2.86 7.80
N ALA A 124 -21.14 -3.76 7.19
CA ALA A 124 -21.16 -3.91 5.73
C ALA A 124 -21.58 -2.63 4.99
N GLN A 125 -22.49 -1.83 5.59
CA GLN A 125 -22.86 -0.53 5.03
C GLN A 125 -21.73 0.49 5.14
N TYR A 126 -21.00 0.49 6.25
CA TYR A 126 -19.81 1.30 6.42
C TYR A 126 -18.75 0.95 5.36
N GLU A 127 -18.45 -0.33 5.15
CA GLU A 127 -17.50 -0.79 4.13
C GLU A 127 -17.91 -0.35 2.72
N ALA A 128 -19.21 -0.45 2.39
CA ALA A 128 -19.72 0.03 1.10
C ALA A 128 -19.46 1.53 0.92
N ARG A 129 -19.65 2.36 1.95
CA ARG A 129 -19.36 3.80 1.88
C ARG A 129 -17.87 4.08 1.72
N GLN A 130 -17.00 3.32 2.40
CA GLN A 130 -15.54 3.46 2.27
C GLN A 130 -15.06 3.06 0.87
N ASN A 131 -15.55 1.95 0.33
CA ASN A 131 -15.23 1.49 -1.02
C ASN A 131 -15.66 2.52 -2.07
N MET A 132 -16.87 3.09 -1.93
CA MET A 132 -17.33 4.15 -2.82
C MET A 132 -16.43 5.40 -2.76
N ARG A 133 -15.95 5.78 -1.57
CA ARG A 133 -15.00 6.88 -1.41
C ARG A 133 -13.68 6.59 -2.12
N LEU A 134 -13.18 5.36 -2.02
CA LEU A 134 -11.98 4.90 -2.72
C LEU A 134 -12.16 4.99 -4.24
N TYR A 135 -13.26 4.51 -4.79
CA TYR A 135 -13.53 4.57 -6.23
C TYR A 135 -13.62 6.01 -6.74
N LYS A 136 -14.31 6.89 -6.02
CA LYS A 136 -14.34 8.33 -6.34
C LYS A 136 -12.95 8.95 -6.31
N GLY A 137 -12.15 8.61 -5.29
CA GLY A 137 -10.76 9.05 -5.19
C GLY A 137 -9.92 8.61 -6.38
N TYR A 138 -10.04 7.35 -6.79
CA TYR A 138 -9.34 6.82 -7.95
C TYR A 138 -9.74 7.54 -9.25
N VAL A 139 -11.03 7.69 -9.53
CA VAL A 139 -11.52 8.37 -10.75
C VAL A 139 -11.02 9.81 -10.80
N LYS A 140 -11.14 10.55 -9.69
CA LYS A 140 -10.63 11.93 -9.57
C LYS A 140 -9.13 12.02 -9.81
N ALA A 141 -8.34 11.09 -9.27
CA ALA A 141 -6.90 11.03 -9.51
C ALA A 141 -6.59 10.69 -10.98
N ALA A 142 -7.34 9.77 -11.58
CA ALA A 142 -7.18 9.38 -12.98
C ALA A 142 -7.47 10.53 -13.95
N GLU A 143 -8.45 11.39 -13.65
CA GLU A 143 -8.75 12.60 -14.45
C GLU A 143 -7.55 13.55 -14.53
N VAL A 144 -6.73 13.62 -13.48
CA VAL A 144 -5.50 14.44 -13.44
C VAL A 144 -4.32 13.70 -14.07
N GLU A 145 -4.16 12.41 -13.78
CA GLU A 145 -2.96 11.66 -14.16
C GLU A 145 -2.96 11.23 -15.63
N ILE A 146 -4.11 10.93 -16.22
CA ILE A 146 -4.22 10.55 -17.65
C ILE A 146 -3.60 11.61 -18.58
N PRO A 147 -4.00 12.91 -18.53
CA PRO A 147 -3.41 13.92 -19.41
C PRO A 147 -1.93 14.18 -19.09
N ARG A 148 -1.53 14.08 -17.82
CA ARG A 148 -0.12 14.22 -17.42
C ARG A 148 0.74 13.12 -18.05
N LEU A 149 0.31 11.86 -17.95
CA LEU A 149 1.02 10.71 -18.50
C LEU A 149 1.07 10.76 -20.03
N GLN A 150 0.00 11.22 -20.70
CA GLN A 150 0.02 11.47 -22.15
C GLN A 150 1.10 12.47 -22.56
N ALA A 151 1.23 13.57 -21.82
CA ALA A 151 2.28 14.57 -22.06
C ALA A 151 3.69 14.00 -21.80
N ASP A 152 3.87 13.23 -20.73
CA ASP A 152 5.13 12.59 -20.40
C ASP A 152 5.55 11.57 -21.48
N ILE A 153 4.62 10.78 -22.02
CA ILE A 153 4.87 9.85 -23.13
C ILE A 153 5.27 10.60 -24.40
N ALA A 154 4.56 11.69 -24.74
CA ALA A 154 4.90 12.51 -25.90
C ALA A 154 6.31 13.11 -25.78
N LYS A 155 6.67 13.60 -24.58
CA LYS A 155 8.01 14.10 -24.28
C LYS A 155 9.06 12.99 -24.38
N ALA A 156 8.79 11.80 -23.84
CA ALA A 156 9.70 10.66 -23.93
C ALA A 156 9.98 10.25 -25.38
N LYS A 157 8.95 10.25 -26.24
CA LYS A 157 9.09 10.02 -27.68
C LYS A 157 10.00 11.08 -28.34
N ALA A 158 9.80 12.35 -28.02
CA ALA A 158 10.61 13.44 -28.57
C ALA A 158 12.08 13.39 -28.11
N MET A 159 12.35 12.89 -26.89
CA MET A 159 13.69 12.71 -26.36
C MET A 159 14.40 11.44 -26.86
N GLY A 160 13.74 10.62 -27.68
CA GLY A 160 14.33 9.38 -28.22
C GLY A 160 14.50 8.30 -27.16
N LEU A 161 13.60 8.23 -26.16
CA LEU A 161 13.62 7.17 -25.16
C LEU A 161 13.41 5.79 -25.82
N LYS A 162 13.90 4.73 -25.18
CA LYS A 162 13.80 3.38 -25.75
C LYS A 162 12.33 2.98 -25.96
N PRO A 163 12.00 2.29 -27.06
CA PRO A 163 10.63 1.93 -27.39
C PRO A 163 9.98 1.06 -26.31
N GLU A 164 10.75 0.21 -25.63
CA GLU A 164 10.25 -0.61 -24.53
C GLU A 164 9.76 0.26 -23.35
N GLN A 165 10.49 1.33 -23.04
CA GLN A 165 10.14 2.26 -21.95
C GLN A 165 8.92 3.12 -22.30
N ILE A 166 8.77 3.47 -23.58
CA ILE A 166 7.58 4.15 -24.09
C ILE A 166 6.37 3.23 -23.99
N ALA A 167 6.51 1.95 -24.38
CA ALA A 167 5.45 0.96 -24.31
C ALA A 167 4.96 0.70 -22.87
N GLU A 168 5.86 0.71 -21.88
CA GLU A 168 5.49 0.63 -20.46
C GLU A 168 4.59 1.81 -20.03
N GLY A 169 4.91 3.02 -20.48
CA GLY A 169 4.11 4.21 -20.25
C GLY A 169 2.72 4.12 -20.91
N GLU A 170 2.68 3.67 -22.16
CA GLU A 170 1.42 3.48 -22.91
C GLU A 170 0.53 2.41 -22.29
N GLU A 171 1.10 1.29 -21.83
CA GLU A 171 0.34 0.24 -21.15
C GLU A 171 -0.20 0.72 -19.80
N LYS A 172 0.56 1.53 -19.06
CA LYS A 172 0.08 2.17 -17.84
C LYS A 172 -1.11 3.09 -18.13
N LEU A 173 -0.99 3.94 -19.15
CA LEU A 173 -2.08 4.82 -19.59
C LEU A 173 -3.34 4.01 -19.94
N ARG A 174 -3.19 2.93 -20.71
CA ARG A 174 -4.29 2.05 -21.11
C ARG A 174 -5.00 1.43 -19.91
N ARG A 175 -4.24 0.94 -18.92
CA ARG A 175 -4.82 0.32 -17.70
C ARG A 175 -5.58 1.33 -16.84
N ILE A 176 -5.05 2.54 -16.67
CA ILE A 176 -5.71 3.58 -15.89
C ILE A 176 -7.03 3.98 -16.57
N GLN A 177 -7.03 4.16 -17.89
CA GLN A 177 -8.25 4.43 -18.65
C GLN A 177 -9.27 3.31 -18.52
N GLN A 178 -8.84 2.06 -18.72
CA GLN A 178 -9.72 0.90 -18.60
C GLN A 178 -10.35 0.82 -17.20
N MET A 179 -9.57 0.99 -16.14
CA MET A 179 -10.07 0.93 -14.77
C MET A 179 -11.05 2.07 -14.47
N ARG A 180 -10.74 3.30 -14.91
CA ARG A 180 -11.63 4.45 -14.77
C ARG A 180 -12.98 4.17 -15.45
N ASP A 181 -12.94 3.68 -16.69
CA ASP A 181 -14.15 3.43 -17.48
C ASP A 181 -14.96 2.25 -16.92
N GLN A 182 -14.28 1.22 -16.41
CA GLN A 182 -14.91 0.12 -15.70
C GLN A 182 -15.65 0.63 -14.45
N LEU A 183 -14.98 1.41 -13.58
CA LEU A 183 -15.59 1.97 -12.39
C LEU A 183 -16.77 2.90 -12.73
N ALA A 184 -16.64 3.70 -13.79
CA ALA A 184 -17.72 4.55 -14.27
C ALA A 184 -18.94 3.76 -14.77
N SER A 185 -18.73 2.59 -15.36
CA SER A 185 -19.79 1.71 -15.85
C SER A 185 -20.46 0.92 -14.73
N GLU A 186 -19.68 0.37 -13.80
CA GLU A 186 -20.17 -0.46 -12.69
C GLU A 186 -20.82 0.39 -11.59
N HIS A 187 -20.30 1.59 -11.36
CA HIS A 187 -20.70 2.49 -10.29
C HIS A 187 -20.93 3.92 -10.81
N PRO A 188 -22.03 4.22 -11.54
CA PRO A 188 -22.25 5.54 -12.14
C PRO A 188 -22.20 6.72 -11.16
N GLU A 189 -22.45 6.47 -9.87
CA GLU A 189 -22.31 7.41 -8.77
C GLU A 189 -20.87 7.91 -8.53
N VAL A 190 -19.83 7.24 -9.06
CA VAL A 190 -18.43 7.70 -8.94
C VAL A 190 -18.17 8.97 -9.76
N LEU A 191 -18.96 9.20 -10.81
CA LEU A 191 -18.87 10.39 -11.67
C LEU A 191 -19.62 11.60 -11.09
N LYS A 192 -20.46 11.39 -10.07
CA LYS A 192 -21.23 12.46 -9.42
C LYS A 192 -20.36 13.14 -8.36
N GLN A 193 -20.07 14.42 -8.60
CA GLN A 193 -19.37 15.32 -7.69
C GLN A 193 -20.27 15.75 -6.53
#